data_AF-A0A173DXT5-F1
#
_entry.id   AF-A0A173DXT5-F1
#
_cell.length_a   1.000
_cell.length_b   1.000
_cell.length_c   1.000
_cell.angle_alpha   90.00
_cell.angle_beta   90.00
_cell.angle_gamma   90.00
#
_symmetry.space_group_name_H-M   'P 1'
#
loop_
_entity.id
_entity.type
_entity.pdbx_description
1 polymer ?
#
loop_
_entity_poly.entity_id
_entity_poly.type
_entity_poly.pdbx_seq_one_letter_code
_entity_poly.pdbx_strand_id
1 'polypeptide(L)'
;MFKLLKNIFLLAFCIIIYFWIRKESIVEHWLSAKLHTQVSIGRITPRTSGIKIRYLCIHNPIPSERFPYAMEIEYINLRFSLISMLLSKKIEISDLLIHGANFTILPYDTHSSKTNWFLLWKNFIPQGKENATFPPLYSSKLDNIPVLIKRCLFVNTRIHGLKSNNKEVTHFAVPSLEFHSTINKQNSLPDLSSAFAFLLYLAVEESLCHANLPGDIVQPLSQQAHTYFTSSYPMLKDYKTPEIAGNQKSTEEILGFVRELFFH
;
A
#
# COMPACT_ATOMS: atom_id res chain seq x y z
N MET A 1 -50.00 -1.77 3.53
CA MET A 1 -48.70 -1.19 3.95
C MET A 1 -47.90 -2.09 4.90
N PHE A 2 -48.49 -2.62 5.98
CA PHE A 2 -47.75 -3.45 6.97
C PHE A 2 -47.08 -4.71 6.40
N LYS A 3 -47.74 -5.43 5.48
CA LYS A 3 -47.17 -6.60 4.79
C LYS A 3 -45.96 -6.23 3.91
N LEU A 4 -46.03 -5.07 3.23
CA LEU A 4 -44.93 -4.57 2.39
C LEU A 4 -43.71 -4.20 3.25
N LEU A 5 -43.93 -3.50 4.36
CA LEU A 5 -42.88 -3.11 5.30
C LEU A 5 -42.19 -4.33 5.91
N LYS A 6 -42.96 -5.35 6.31
CA LYS A 6 -42.45 -6.62 6.83
C LYS A 6 -41.56 -7.34 5.79
N ASN A 7 -41.98 -7.37 4.54
CA ASN A 7 -41.21 -8.01 3.47
C ASN A 7 -39.91 -7.26 3.15
N ILE A 8 -39.93 -5.93 3.17
CA ILE A 8 -38.72 -5.10 3.00
C ILE A 8 -37.74 -5.33 4.16
N PHE A 9 -38.24 -5.39 5.40
CA PHE A 9 -37.40 -5.66 6.56
C PHE A 9 -36.77 -7.06 6.49
N LEU A 10 -37.56 -8.07 6.11
CA LEU A 10 -37.05 -9.43 5.91
C LEU A 10 -35.97 -9.48 4.82
N LEU A 11 -36.20 -8.79 3.69
CA LEU A 11 -35.22 -8.71 2.61
C LEU A 11 -33.92 -8.05 3.07
N ALA A 12 -34.01 -6.91 3.76
CA ALA A 12 -32.84 -6.21 4.32
C ALA A 12 -32.08 -7.10 5.31
N PHE A 13 -32.79 -7.84 6.16
CA PHE A 13 -32.20 -8.78 7.11
C PHE A 13 -31.48 -9.92 6.41
N CYS A 14 -32.09 -10.53 5.38
CA CYS A 14 -31.45 -11.56 4.56
C CYS A 14 -30.17 -11.05 3.89
N ILE A 15 -30.18 -9.83 3.36
CA ILE A 15 -29.00 -9.20 2.75
C ILE A 15 -27.89 -9.02 3.79
N ILE A 16 -28.22 -8.50 4.98
CA ILE A 16 -27.24 -8.29 6.05
C ILE A 16 -26.63 -9.63 6.50
N ILE A 17 -27.44 -10.67 6.67
CA ILE A 17 -26.96 -12.02 7.02
C ILE A 17 -26.03 -12.55 5.92
N TYR A 18 -26.42 -12.41 4.66
CA TYR A 18 -25.61 -12.86 3.54
C TYR A 18 -24.22 -12.21 3.54
N PHE A 19 -24.16 -10.89 3.69
CA PHE A 19 -22.89 -10.16 3.82
C PHE A 19 -22.11 -10.59 5.05
N TRP A 20 -22.76 -10.82 6.19
CA TRP A 20 -22.11 -11.25 7.41
C TRP A 20 -21.39 -12.60 7.27
N ILE A 21 -22.00 -13.53 6.54
CA ILE A 21 -21.47 -14.87 6.28
C ILE A 21 -20.37 -14.84 5.20
N ARG A 22 -20.52 -13.99 4.17
CA ARG A 22 -19.64 -13.99 2.98
C ARG A 22 -18.57 -12.90 2.95
N LYS A 23 -18.50 -12.00 3.94
CA LYS A 23 -17.57 -10.85 3.96
C LYS A 23 -16.11 -11.23 3.67
N GLU A 24 -15.59 -12.33 4.22
CA GLU A 24 -14.21 -12.78 3.95
C GLU A 24 -14.03 -13.07 2.45
N SER A 25 -14.84 -13.97 1.89
CA SER A 25 -14.76 -14.35 0.48
C SER A 25 -14.99 -13.17 -0.48
N ILE A 26 -15.85 -12.22 -0.12
CA ILE A 26 -16.09 -11.01 -0.92
C ILE A 26 -14.82 -10.17 -0.99
N VAL A 27 -14.16 -9.94 0.15
CA VAL A 27 -12.93 -9.14 0.20
C VAL A 27 -11.76 -9.89 -0.46
N GLU A 28 -11.65 -11.20 -0.28
CA GLU A 28 -10.66 -12.04 -0.98
C GLU A 28 -10.82 -11.93 -2.49
N HIS A 29 -12.03 -12.09 -3.00
CA HIS A 29 -12.29 -12.03 -4.44
C HIS A 29 -11.99 -10.63 -5.00
N TRP A 30 -12.42 -9.58 -4.30
CA TRP A 30 -12.17 -8.20 -4.71
C TRP A 30 -10.66 -7.87 -4.73
N LEU A 31 -9.93 -8.22 -3.67
CA LEU A 31 -8.47 -8.01 -3.62
C LEU A 31 -7.74 -8.86 -4.66
N SER A 32 -8.15 -10.11 -4.85
CA SER A 32 -7.51 -11.01 -5.83
C SER A 32 -7.69 -10.51 -7.26
N ALA A 33 -8.89 -10.02 -7.59
CA ALA A 33 -9.17 -9.42 -8.90
C ALA A 33 -8.31 -8.17 -9.14
N LYS A 34 -8.12 -7.35 -8.10
CA LYS A 34 -7.36 -6.11 -8.18
C LYS A 34 -5.85 -6.32 -8.29
N LEU A 35 -5.32 -7.29 -7.55
CA LEU A 35 -3.90 -7.60 -7.53
C LEU A 35 -3.48 -8.56 -8.65
N HIS A 36 -4.44 -9.17 -9.36
CA HIS A 36 -4.22 -10.29 -10.28
C HIS A 36 -3.40 -11.43 -9.67
N THR A 37 -3.51 -11.62 -8.36
CA THR A 37 -2.89 -12.74 -7.61
C THR A 37 -3.88 -13.23 -6.57
N GLN A 38 -3.73 -14.48 -6.12
CA GLN A 38 -4.61 -15.03 -5.10
C GLN A 38 -4.39 -14.32 -3.75
N VAL A 39 -5.48 -13.91 -3.13
CA VAL A 39 -5.49 -13.33 -1.78
C VAL A 39 -6.32 -14.21 -0.87
N SER A 40 -5.79 -14.49 0.32
CA SER A 40 -6.49 -15.22 1.36
C SER A 40 -6.65 -14.37 2.60
N ILE A 41 -7.83 -14.43 3.20
CA ILE A 41 -8.22 -13.67 4.38
C ILE A 41 -8.82 -14.65 5.39
N GLY A 42 -8.27 -14.68 6.59
CA GLY A 42 -8.75 -15.56 7.66
C GLY A 42 -10.10 -15.11 8.20
N ARG A 43 -10.11 -14.08 9.06
CA ARG A 43 -11.34 -13.62 9.73
C ARG A 43 -11.43 -12.11 9.76
N ILE A 44 -12.57 -11.58 9.31
CA ILE A 44 -12.92 -10.16 9.43
C ILE A 44 -13.91 -10.02 10.59
N THR A 45 -13.56 -9.20 11.58
CA THR A 45 -14.43 -8.90 12.73
C THR A 45 -14.76 -7.41 12.71
N PRO A 46 -15.91 -7.01 12.16
CA PRO A 46 -16.37 -5.63 12.22
C PRO A 46 -16.75 -5.26 13.66
N ARG A 47 -16.47 -4.03 14.04
CA ARG A 47 -16.82 -3.41 15.33
C ARG A 47 -17.38 -2.01 15.05
N THR A 48 -18.08 -1.44 16.02
CA THR A 48 -18.64 -0.08 15.92
C THR A 48 -17.57 1.00 15.74
N SER A 49 -16.37 0.76 16.26
CA SER A 49 -15.23 1.69 16.25
C SER A 49 -14.04 1.20 15.40
N GLY A 50 -14.26 0.23 14.51
CA GLY A 50 -13.15 -0.34 13.73
C GLY A 50 -13.41 -1.70 13.10
N ILE A 51 -12.41 -2.21 12.39
CA ILE A 51 -12.41 -3.55 11.80
C ILE A 51 -11.12 -4.26 12.23
N LYS A 52 -11.24 -5.53 12.63
CA LYS A 52 -10.09 -6.40 12.86
C LYS A 52 -10.04 -7.46 11.77
N ILE A 53 -8.89 -7.61 11.12
CA ILE A 53 -8.64 -8.67 10.14
C ILE A 53 -7.54 -9.55 10.72
N ARG A 54 -7.78 -10.87 10.75
CA ARG A 54 -6.78 -11.87 11.14
C ARG A 54 -6.36 -12.63 9.90
N TYR A 55 -5.05 -12.77 9.71
CA TYR A 55 -4.42 -13.44 8.59
C TYR A 55 -4.84 -12.84 7.24
N LEU A 56 -3.98 -12.00 6.68
CA LEU A 56 -4.10 -11.54 5.29
C LEU A 56 -2.85 -12.03 4.54
N CYS A 57 -3.05 -12.83 3.50
CA CYS A 57 -1.96 -13.37 2.69
C CYS A 57 -2.15 -12.96 1.23
N ILE A 58 -1.14 -12.35 0.63
CA ILE A 58 -1.03 -12.12 -0.81
C ILE A 58 -0.08 -13.19 -1.35
N HIS A 59 -0.59 -14.05 -2.23
CA HIS A 59 0.22 -15.08 -2.84
C HIS A 59 1.24 -14.48 -3.77
N ASN A 60 2.39 -15.15 -3.83
CA ASN A 60 3.45 -14.76 -4.72
C ASN A 60 2.98 -14.96 -6.18
N PRO A 61 3.03 -13.94 -7.05
CA PRO A 61 2.67 -14.10 -8.46
C PRO A 61 3.57 -15.11 -9.17
N ILE A 62 4.77 -15.35 -8.63
CA ILE A 62 5.68 -16.40 -9.05
C ILE A 62 5.57 -17.53 -8.04
N PRO A 63 5.08 -18.71 -8.43
CA PRO A 63 4.93 -19.82 -7.51
C PRO A 63 6.30 -20.26 -6.97
N SER A 64 6.41 -20.37 -5.66
CA SER A 64 7.59 -20.88 -4.95
C SER A 64 7.13 -21.78 -3.81
N GLU A 65 7.59 -23.02 -3.76
CA GLU A 65 7.25 -23.95 -2.68
C GLU A 65 7.78 -23.44 -1.33
N ARG A 66 8.95 -22.80 -1.34
CA ARG A 66 9.59 -22.26 -0.14
C ARG A 66 8.94 -20.95 0.34
N PHE A 67 8.49 -20.12 -0.59
CA PHE A 67 7.92 -18.80 -0.30
C PHE A 67 6.60 -18.59 -1.04
N PRO A 68 5.50 -19.23 -0.58
CA PRO A 68 4.21 -19.19 -1.27
C PRO A 68 3.55 -17.80 -1.24
N TYR A 69 3.91 -16.95 -0.27
CA TYR A 69 3.32 -15.63 -0.06
C TYR A 69 4.33 -14.53 -0.36
N ALA A 70 3.90 -13.51 -1.13
CA ALA A 70 4.63 -12.25 -1.25
C ALA A 70 4.48 -11.42 0.04
N MET A 71 3.30 -11.45 0.63
CA MET A 71 3.00 -10.79 1.91
C MET A 71 2.13 -11.69 2.77
N GLU A 72 2.45 -11.76 4.06
CA GLU A 72 1.60 -12.35 5.08
C GLU A 72 1.48 -11.36 6.24
N ILE A 73 0.28 -11.17 6.76
CA ILE A 73 0.03 -10.31 7.92
C ILE A 73 -0.77 -11.10 8.94
N GLU A 74 -0.23 -11.24 10.15
CA GLU A 74 -0.90 -11.95 11.24
C GLU A 74 -2.18 -11.20 11.66
N TYR A 75 -2.11 -9.87 11.82
CA TYR A 75 -3.21 -9.10 12.37
C TYR A 75 -3.25 -7.64 11.90
N ILE A 76 -4.42 -7.20 11.42
CA ILE A 76 -4.71 -5.81 11.04
C ILE A 76 -5.83 -5.27 11.92
N ASN A 77 -5.66 -4.06 12.44
CA ASN A 77 -6.65 -3.36 13.23
C ASN A 77 -6.86 -1.95 12.67
N LEU A 78 -8.00 -1.75 12.02
CA LEU A 78 -8.45 -0.48 11.50
C LEU A 78 -9.32 0.19 12.57
N ARG A 79 -8.99 1.42 12.95
CA ARG A 79 -9.78 2.23 13.88
C ARG A 79 -10.41 3.39 13.13
N PHE A 80 -11.73 3.52 13.27
CA PHE A 80 -12.50 4.61 12.68
C PHE A 80 -13.74 4.91 13.55
N SER A 81 -14.36 6.06 13.33
CA SER A 81 -15.64 6.42 13.94
C SER A 81 -16.72 6.45 12.87
N LEU A 82 -17.67 5.53 12.93
CA LEU A 82 -18.82 5.51 12.02
C LEU A 82 -19.59 6.84 12.04
N ILE A 83 -19.70 7.46 13.21
CA ILE A 83 -20.36 8.75 13.39
C ILE A 83 -19.60 9.85 12.63
N SER A 84 -18.27 9.90 12.76
CA SER A 84 -17.43 10.87 12.02
C SER A 84 -17.53 10.66 10.50
N MET A 85 -17.55 9.41 10.03
CA MET A 85 -17.63 9.06 8.61
C MET A 85 -18.98 9.46 8.00
N LEU A 86 -20.09 9.24 8.71
CA LEU A 86 -21.42 9.63 8.26
C LEU A 86 -21.55 11.16 8.10
N LEU A 87 -20.91 11.93 8.99
CA LEU A 87 -20.98 13.40 8.97
C LEU A 87 -20.03 14.04 7.95
N SER A 88 -18.86 13.44 7.74
CA SER A 88 -17.77 14.07 6.96
C SER A 88 -17.78 13.76 5.46
N LYS A 89 -18.69 12.89 4.99
CA LYS A 89 -18.77 12.38 3.59
C LYS A 89 -17.44 11.82 3.06
N LYS A 90 -16.52 11.47 3.96
CA LYS A 90 -15.22 10.86 3.68
C LYS A 90 -14.97 9.70 4.62
N ILE A 91 -14.10 8.78 4.23
CA ILE A 91 -13.65 7.70 5.10
C ILE A 91 -12.49 8.23 5.94
N GLU A 92 -12.66 8.25 7.26
CA GLU A 92 -11.63 8.71 8.18
C GLU A 92 -11.17 7.55 9.06
N ILE A 93 -9.94 7.12 8.82
CA ILE A 93 -9.27 6.07 9.59
C ILE A 93 -8.26 6.76 10.51
N SER A 94 -8.45 6.62 11.82
CA SER A 94 -7.56 7.23 12.80
C SER A 94 -6.23 6.47 12.89
N ASP A 95 -6.32 5.14 12.95
CA ASP A 95 -5.16 4.26 13.03
C ASP A 95 -5.39 3.02 12.18
N LEU A 96 -4.40 2.71 11.34
CA LEU A 96 -4.23 1.42 10.69
C LEU A 96 -3.05 0.72 11.36
N LEU A 97 -3.31 -0.29 12.19
CA LEU A 97 -2.26 -1.01 12.91
C LEU A 97 -2.08 -2.40 12.29
N ILE A 98 -0.88 -2.68 11.80
CA ILE A 98 -0.51 -3.93 11.14
C ILE A 98 0.54 -4.62 12.01
N HIS A 99 0.29 -5.86 12.41
CA HIS A 99 1.17 -6.61 13.30
C HIS A 99 1.63 -7.89 12.61
N GLY A 100 2.93 -8.18 12.72
CA GLY A 100 3.51 -9.42 12.18
C GLY A 100 3.41 -9.47 10.66
N ALA A 101 3.82 -8.39 9.98
CA ALA A 101 3.89 -8.36 8.52
C ALA A 101 5.17 -9.06 8.06
N ASN A 102 5.05 -10.14 7.30
CA ASN A 102 6.16 -10.82 6.66
C ASN A 102 6.16 -10.46 5.16
N PHE A 103 7.23 -9.81 4.70
CA PHE A 103 7.44 -9.50 3.29
C PHE A 103 8.47 -10.46 2.70
N THR A 104 8.11 -11.11 1.60
CA THR A 104 9.01 -11.97 0.83
C THR A 104 9.53 -11.20 -0.38
N ILE A 105 10.86 -11.09 -0.48
CA ILE A 105 11.57 -10.49 -1.61
C ILE A 105 12.29 -11.59 -2.39
N LEU A 106 11.83 -11.89 -3.60
CA LEU A 106 12.49 -12.83 -4.52
C LEU A 106 12.96 -12.10 -5.76
N PRO A 107 14.15 -12.39 -6.30
CA PRO A 107 14.58 -11.85 -7.58
C PRO A 107 13.65 -12.36 -8.70
N TYR A 108 13.21 -11.46 -9.57
CA TYR A 108 12.36 -11.79 -10.72
C TYR A 108 13.19 -12.15 -11.96
N ASP A 109 14.30 -11.45 -12.17
CA ASP A 109 15.21 -11.65 -13.30
C ASP A 109 16.64 -11.51 -12.79
N THR A 110 17.47 -12.53 -13.08
CA THR A 110 18.86 -12.63 -12.65
C THR A 110 19.74 -11.48 -13.16
N HIS A 111 19.30 -10.77 -14.20
CA HIS A 111 20.04 -9.65 -14.79
C HIS A 111 19.49 -8.27 -14.43
N SER A 112 18.47 -8.17 -13.59
CA SER A 112 17.87 -6.90 -13.20
C SER A 112 17.72 -6.75 -11.69
N SER A 113 17.51 -5.52 -11.22
CA SER A 113 17.12 -5.24 -9.82
C SER A 113 15.67 -5.64 -9.52
N LYS A 114 15.00 -6.34 -10.44
CA LYS A 114 13.58 -6.67 -10.30
C LYS A 114 13.33 -7.79 -9.32
N THR A 115 12.22 -7.64 -8.61
CA THR A 115 11.72 -8.50 -7.57
C THR A 115 10.31 -8.97 -7.93
N ASN A 116 9.81 -9.98 -7.22
CA ASN A 116 8.42 -10.45 -7.33
C ASN A 116 7.37 -9.32 -7.17
N TRP A 117 7.70 -8.28 -6.40
CA TRP A 117 6.82 -7.12 -6.20
C TRP A 117 6.61 -6.27 -7.45
N PHE A 118 7.55 -6.29 -8.41
CA PHE A 118 7.39 -5.60 -9.69
C PHE A 118 6.11 -6.01 -10.42
N LEU A 119 5.76 -7.30 -10.39
CA LEU A 119 4.56 -7.83 -11.04
C LEU A 119 3.29 -7.31 -10.36
N LEU A 120 3.34 -7.08 -9.05
CA LEU A 120 2.22 -6.50 -8.30
C LEU A 120 2.10 -5.00 -8.59
N TRP A 121 3.21 -4.26 -8.62
CA TRP A 121 3.22 -2.82 -8.88
C TRP A 121 2.67 -2.43 -10.25
N LYS A 122 2.90 -3.25 -11.28
CA LYS A 122 2.30 -3.04 -12.61
C LYS A 122 0.77 -2.92 -12.59
N ASN A 123 0.12 -3.55 -11.62
CA ASN A 123 -1.34 -3.54 -11.49
C ASN A 123 -1.86 -2.32 -10.71
N PHE A 124 -0.96 -1.64 -9.98
CA PHE A 124 -1.26 -0.43 -9.21
C PHE A 124 -0.90 0.86 -9.93
N ILE A 125 0.02 0.81 -10.91
CA ILE A 125 0.26 1.95 -11.78
C ILE A 125 -1.04 2.15 -12.58
N PRO A 126 -1.70 3.32 -12.48
CA PRO A 126 -2.77 3.63 -13.40
C PRO A 126 -2.15 3.59 -14.79
N GLN A 127 -2.48 2.57 -15.59
CA GLN A 127 -2.30 2.65 -17.02
C GLN A 127 -2.96 3.97 -17.40
N GLY A 128 -2.19 4.85 -18.05
CA GLY A 128 -2.65 6.19 -18.38
C GLY A 128 -4.09 6.14 -18.90
N LYS A 129 -4.85 7.19 -18.62
CA LYS A 129 -6.18 7.43 -19.22
C LYS A 129 -6.05 7.55 -20.76
N GLU A 130 -5.61 6.50 -21.41
CA GLU A 130 -5.49 6.34 -22.84
C GLU A 130 -6.45 5.22 -23.19
N ASN A 131 -7.63 5.63 -23.65
CA ASN A 131 -8.53 4.85 -24.49
C ASN A 131 -9.29 3.67 -23.84
N ALA A 132 -9.71 3.79 -22.58
CA ALA A 132 -10.81 2.96 -22.09
C ALA A 132 -12.16 3.52 -22.60
N THR A 133 -12.52 3.18 -23.85
CA THR A 133 -13.85 3.44 -24.45
C THR A 133 -14.96 2.61 -23.80
N PHE A 134 -14.63 1.82 -22.77
CA PHE A 134 -15.57 1.08 -21.97
C PHE A 134 -15.46 1.53 -20.51
N PRO A 135 -16.55 2.05 -19.90
CA PRO A 135 -16.53 2.30 -18.46
C PRO A 135 -16.29 0.97 -17.75
N PRO A 136 -15.45 0.93 -16.70
CA PRO A 136 -15.33 -0.26 -15.88
C PRO A 136 -16.73 -0.62 -15.38
N LEU A 137 -17.20 -1.82 -15.74
CA LEU A 137 -18.57 -2.30 -15.51
C LEU A 137 -18.97 -2.34 -14.02
N TYR A 138 -18.02 -2.06 -13.11
CA TYR A 138 -18.21 -2.04 -11.66
C TYR A 138 -17.39 -0.93 -10.96
N SER A 139 -17.32 0.30 -11.46
CA SER A 139 -16.87 1.41 -10.58
C SER A 139 -17.96 1.69 -9.55
N SER A 140 -17.82 1.14 -8.35
CA SER A 140 -18.77 1.41 -7.28
C SER A 140 -18.61 2.86 -6.84
N LYS A 141 -19.69 3.56 -6.46
CA LYS A 141 -19.58 4.91 -5.88
C LYS A 141 -18.69 4.97 -4.63
N LEU A 142 -18.43 3.82 -4.00
CA LEU A 142 -17.52 3.64 -2.86
C LEU A 142 -16.04 3.80 -3.27
N ASP A 143 -15.67 3.44 -4.50
CA ASP A 143 -14.29 3.56 -4.99
C ASP A 143 -13.86 5.02 -5.16
N ASN A 144 -14.79 5.98 -5.22
CA ASN A 144 -14.45 7.41 -5.37
C ASN A 144 -14.57 8.19 -4.05
N ILE A 145 -14.82 7.54 -2.92
CA ILE A 145 -14.94 8.24 -1.63
C ILE A 145 -13.55 8.63 -1.15
N PRO A 146 -13.31 9.93 -0.85
CA PRO A 146 -12.02 10.37 -0.33
C PRO A 146 -11.72 9.71 1.01
N VAL A 147 -10.47 9.29 1.19
CA VAL A 147 -10.01 8.59 2.38
C VAL A 147 -8.87 9.35 3.03
N LEU A 148 -8.98 9.52 4.35
CA LEU A 148 -7.92 10.06 5.20
C LEU A 148 -7.50 8.98 6.20
N ILE A 149 -6.28 8.47 6.06
CA ILE A 149 -5.65 7.57 7.03
C ILE A 149 -4.64 8.38 7.83
N LYS A 150 -4.97 8.78 9.06
CA LYS A 150 -4.11 9.68 9.84
C LYS A 150 -2.76 9.06 10.18
N ARG A 151 -2.77 7.79 10.57
CA ARG A 151 -1.58 7.02 10.91
C ARG A 151 -1.71 5.57 10.44
N CYS A 152 -0.64 5.04 9.88
CA CYS A 152 -0.40 3.63 9.64
C CYS A 152 0.83 3.19 10.42
N LEU A 153 0.74 2.11 11.18
CA LEU A 153 1.85 1.57 11.97
C LEU A 153 1.96 0.08 11.71
N PHE A 154 3.11 -0.34 11.18
CA PHE A 154 3.53 -1.73 11.16
C PHE A 154 4.37 -2.01 12.40
N VAL A 155 4.09 -3.12 13.08
CA VAL A 155 4.82 -3.58 14.27
C VAL A 155 5.32 -4.99 14.01
N ASN A 156 6.59 -5.23 14.33
CA ASN A 156 7.25 -6.53 14.14
C ASN A 156 7.14 -7.00 12.67
N THR A 157 7.61 -6.14 11.76
CA THR A 157 7.72 -6.47 10.34
C THR A 157 8.96 -7.34 10.13
N ARG A 158 8.84 -8.36 9.29
CA ARG A 158 9.92 -9.29 8.97
C ARG A 158 10.13 -9.33 7.46
N ILE A 159 11.38 -9.43 7.05
CA ILE A 159 11.76 -9.50 5.64
C ILE A 159 12.50 -10.81 5.42
N HIS A 160 12.05 -11.55 4.41
CA HIS A 160 12.59 -12.85 4.01
C HIS A 160 12.79 -12.92 2.50
N GLY A 161 13.57 -13.89 2.04
CA GLY A 161 13.65 -14.22 0.62
C GLY A 161 15.08 -14.48 0.15
N LEU A 162 15.35 -14.17 -1.11
CA LEU A 162 16.63 -14.44 -1.77
C LEU A 162 17.21 -13.15 -2.34
N LYS A 163 18.53 -12.97 -2.21
CA LYS A 163 19.26 -11.92 -2.93
C LYS A 163 19.45 -12.34 -4.39
N SER A 164 19.80 -11.39 -5.26
CA SER A 164 20.06 -11.63 -6.68
C SER A 164 21.15 -12.68 -6.96
N ASN A 165 22.03 -12.94 -5.99
CA ASN A 165 23.07 -13.97 -6.06
C ASN A 165 22.63 -15.32 -5.46
N ASN A 166 21.32 -15.56 -5.29
CA ASN A 166 20.74 -16.74 -4.66
C ASN A 166 21.18 -16.99 -3.21
N LYS A 167 21.84 -16.02 -2.55
CA LYS A 167 22.07 -16.10 -1.11
C LYS A 167 20.79 -15.72 -0.39
N GLU A 168 20.46 -16.47 0.66
CA GLU A 168 19.31 -16.15 1.50
C GLU A 168 19.44 -14.75 2.10
N VAL A 169 18.35 -14.00 2.03
CA VAL A 169 18.18 -12.82 2.86
C VAL A 169 18.04 -13.36 4.28
N THR A 170 19.08 -13.18 5.09
CA THR A 170 19.01 -13.43 6.54
C THR A 170 17.83 -12.66 7.09
N HIS A 171 16.94 -13.34 7.82
CA HIS A 171 15.76 -12.76 8.45
C HIS A 171 16.08 -11.40 9.07
N PHE A 172 15.48 -10.35 8.50
CA PHE A 172 15.64 -8.99 8.99
C PHE A 172 14.33 -8.55 9.63
N ALA A 173 14.37 -8.29 10.93
CA ALA A 173 13.23 -7.75 11.65
C ALA A 173 13.30 -6.22 11.67
N VAL A 174 12.30 -5.57 11.09
CA VAL A 174 12.06 -4.13 11.27
C VAL A 174 11.08 -3.97 12.42
N PRO A 175 11.50 -3.39 13.57
CA PRO A 175 10.66 -3.34 14.76
C PRO A 175 9.38 -2.52 14.55
N SER A 176 9.46 -1.43 13.78
CA SER A 176 8.32 -0.59 13.45
C SER A 176 8.53 0.18 12.14
N LEU A 177 7.48 0.28 11.32
CA LEU A 177 7.37 1.25 10.23
C LEU A 177 6.16 2.13 10.51
N GLU A 178 6.32 3.45 10.54
CA GLU A 178 5.23 4.38 10.85
C GLU A 178 5.07 5.42 9.74
N PHE A 179 3.84 5.56 9.24
CA PHE A 179 3.48 6.48 8.18
C PHE A 179 2.35 7.39 8.65
N HIS A 180 2.51 8.69 8.42
CA HIS A 180 1.52 9.71 8.74
C HIS A 180 0.98 10.35 7.46
N SER A 181 -0.31 10.65 7.42
CA SER A 181 -0.85 11.37 6.26
C SER A 181 -0.39 12.82 6.23
N THR A 182 0.09 13.24 5.06
CA THR A 182 0.36 14.63 4.72
C THR A 182 -0.93 15.31 4.28
N ILE A 183 -1.54 16.06 5.19
CA ILE A 183 -2.72 16.87 4.86
C ILE A 183 -2.25 18.17 4.21
N ASN A 184 -1.97 18.13 2.92
CA ASN A 184 -1.77 19.36 2.14
C ASN A 184 -3.13 19.84 1.61
N LYS A 185 -3.50 21.10 1.89
CA LYS A 185 -4.79 21.69 1.49
C LYS A 185 -5.00 21.74 -0.03
N GLN A 186 -3.92 21.62 -0.81
CA GLN A 186 -3.95 21.72 -2.28
C GLN A 186 -4.25 20.38 -2.98
N ASN A 187 -4.04 19.25 -2.30
CA ASN A 187 -4.19 17.93 -2.93
C ASN A 187 -5.52 17.29 -2.52
N SER A 188 -6.29 16.82 -3.51
CA SER A 188 -7.46 15.98 -3.24
C SER A 188 -7.02 14.69 -2.53
N LEU A 189 -7.75 14.32 -1.47
CA LEU A 189 -7.52 13.06 -0.77
C LEU A 189 -7.60 11.87 -1.74
N PRO A 190 -6.78 10.82 -1.54
CA PRO A 190 -6.84 9.63 -2.37
C PRO A 190 -8.13 8.86 -2.10
N ASP A 191 -8.51 8.00 -3.04
CA ASP A 191 -9.52 6.99 -2.78
C ASP A 191 -8.98 5.85 -1.90
N LEU A 192 -9.86 4.95 -1.47
CA LEU A 192 -9.51 3.83 -0.60
C LEU A 192 -8.46 2.91 -1.23
N SER A 193 -8.63 2.68 -2.54
CA SER A 193 -7.74 1.89 -3.38
C SER A 193 -6.31 2.39 -3.32
N SER A 194 -6.12 3.66 -3.68
CA SER A 194 -4.82 4.29 -3.83
C SER A 194 -4.18 4.49 -2.47
N ALA A 195 -4.96 4.87 -1.45
CA ALA A 195 -4.44 5.03 -0.09
C ALA A 195 -3.78 3.74 0.44
N PHE A 196 -4.45 2.59 0.29
CA PHE A 196 -3.87 1.30 0.73
C PHE A 196 -2.71 0.85 -0.17
N ALA A 197 -2.80 1.08 -1.48
CA ALA A 197 -1.72 0.76 -2.41
C ALA A 197 -0.44 1.55 -2.08
N PHE A 198 -0.56 2.85 -1.82
CA PHE A 198 0.55 3.72 -1.43
C PHE A 198 1.16 3.29 -0.11
N LEU A 199 0.35 2.97 0.91
CA LEU A 199 0.88 2.46 2.18
C LEU A 199 1.59 1.12 2.05
N LEU A 200 1.04 0.21 1.24
CA LEU A 200 1.69 -1.08 0.95
C LEU A 200 3.03 -0.86 0.23
N TYR A 201 3.05 0.02 -0.78
CA TYR A 201 4.27 0.36 -1.51
C TYR A 201 5.33 0.94 -0.58
N LEU A 202 4.98 1.93 0.24
CA LEU A 202 5.91 2.56 1.20
C LEU A 202 6.44 1.55 2.21
N ALA A 203 5.59 0.65 2.71
CA ALA A 203 6.02 -0.39 3.64
C ALA A 203 7.06 -1.33 3.01
N VAL A 204 6.88 -1.70 1.73
CA VAL A 204 7.86 -2.53 1.00
C VAL A 204 9.13 -1.73 0.67
N GLU A 205 9.00 -0.48 0.22
CA GLU A 205 10.11 0.42 -0.08
C GLU A 205 11.01 0.62 1.15
N GLU A 206 10.45 1.03 2.29
CA GLU A 206 11.20 1.25 3.52
C GLU A 206 11.80 -0.05 4.07
N SER A 207 11.08 -1.18 3.92
CA SER A 207 11.61 -2.51 4.26
C SER A 207 12.85 -2.87 3.42
N LEU A 208 12.81 -2.64 2.11
CA LEU A 208 13.95 -2.89 1.21
C LEU A 208 15.16 -2.02 1.59
N CYS A 209 14.93 -0.76 1.93
CA CYS A 209 15.98 0.13 2.44
C CYS A 209 16.61 -0.40 3.73
N HIS A 210 15.80 -0.80 4.71
CA HIS A 210 16.30 -1.37 5.97
C HIS A 210 17.11 -2.67 5.76
N ALA A 211 16.70 -3.51 4.81
CA ALA A 211 17.40 -4.74 4.47
C ALA A 211 18.64 -4.52 3.56
N ASN A 212 18.91 -3.28 3.13
CA ASN A 212 19.94 -2.93 2.15
C ASN A 212 19.87 -3.81 0.89
N LEU A 213 18.65 -3.98 0.35
CA LEU A 213 18.38 -4.77 -0.83
C LEU A 213 18.15 -3.84 -2.04
N PRO A 214 18.80 -4.09 -3.19
CA PRO A 214 18.40 -3.44 -4.42
C PRO A 214 16.99 -3.92 -4.76
N GLY A 215 16.05 -2.98 -4.90
CA GLY A 215 14.65 -3.30 -5.15
C GLY A 215 14.01 -2.39 -6.17
N ASP A 216 12.83 -2.79 -6.65
CA ASP A 216 12.05 -2.05 -7.64
C ASP A 216 11.37 -0.84 -7.03
N ILE A 217 12.15 0.21 -6.82
CA ILE A 217 11.60 1.53 -6.53
C ILE A 217 11.01 2.07 -7.82
N VAL A 218 9.72 1.80 -8.04
CA VAL A 218 8.90 2.44 -9.07
C VAL A 218 8.74 3.93 -8.74
N GLN A 219 9.64 4.77 -9.26
CA GLN A 219 9.73 6.21 -8.95
C GLN A 219 8.38 6.96 -9.02
N PRO A 220 7.50 6.75 -10.02
CA PRO A 220 6.19 7.39 -10.03
C PRO A 220 5.30 7.01 -8.83
N LEU A 221 5.29 5.74 -8.41
CA LEU A 221 4.52 5.27 -7.25
C LEU A 221 5.13 5.79 -5.95
N SER A 222 6.46 5.83 -5.85
CA SER A 222 7.16 6.42 -4.71
C SER A 222 6.77 7.89 -4.55
N GLN A 223 6.88 8.70 -5.60
CA GLN A 223 6.50 10.12 -5.56
C GLN A 223 5.03 10.33 -5.18
N GLN A 224 4.11 9.54 -5.76
CA GLN A 224 2.69 9.61 -5.42
C GLN A 224 2.44 9.23 -3.96
N ALA A 225 3.06 8.15 -3.47
CA ALA A 225 2.87 7.69 -2.11
C ALA A 225 3.41 8.71 -1.08
N HIS A 226 4.61 9.25 -1.33
CA HIS A 226 5.23 10.29 -0.50
C HIS A 226 4.50 11.65 -0.57
N THR A 227 3.65 11.86 -1.58
CA THR A 227 2.75 13.03 -1.62
C THR A 227 1.67 12.94 -0.54
N TYR A 228 1.19 11.72 -0.23
CA TYR A 228 0.06 11.48 0.68
C TYR A 228 0.46 10.99 2.07
N PHE A 229 1.64 10.39 2.20
CA PHE A 229 2.15 9.86 3.45
C PHE A 229 3.63 10.17 3.63
N THR A 230 4.03 10.43 4.87
CA THR A 230 5.42 10.59 5.26
C THR A 230 5.81 9.52 6.26
N SER A 231 6.97 8.90 6.05
CA SER A 231 7.57 8.00 7.04
C SER A 231 8.13 8.79 8.23
N SER A 232 7.98 8.23 9.43
CA SER A 232 8.65 8.69 10.65
C SER A 232 10.17 8.42 10.63
N TYR A 233 10.65 7.54 9.74
CA TYR A 233 12.07 7.23 9.55
C TYR A 233 12.53 7.73 8.17
N PRO A 234 13.07 8.96 8.07
CA PRO A 234 13.29 9.66 6.80
C PRO A 234 14.55 9.20 6.04
N MET A 235 15.01 7.95 6.18
CA MET A 235 16.18 7.44 5.45
C MET A 235 16.04 7.55 3.92
N LEU A 236 14.85 7.87 3.41
CA LEU A 236 14.53 7.95 1.99
C LEU A 236 14.73 9.32 1.31
N LYS A 237 15.24 10.36 1.99
CA LYS A 237 15.33 11.71 1.38
C LYS A 237 16.37 11.87 0.26
N ASP A 238 17.25 10.90 0.01
CA ASP A 238 18.36 11.04 -0.93
C ASP A 238 18.27 10.16 -2.18
N TYR A 239 17.08 10.01 -2.79
CA TYR A 239 17.01 9.65 -4.20
C TYR A 239 17.04 10.91 -5.06
N LYS A 240 18.21 11.58 -5.10
CA LYS A 240 18.51 12.44 -6.26
C LYS A 240 18.64 11.51 -7.46
N THR A 241 17.74 11.72 -8.42
CA THR A 241 17.76 11.17 -9.77
C THR A 241 19.19 11.11 -10.32
N PRO A 242 19.66 9.99 -10.88
CA PRO A 242 20.77 10.06 -11.82
C PRO A 242 20.21 10.74 -13.06
N GLU A 243 20.22 12.08 -13.08
CA GLU A 243 20.03 12.81 -14.32
C GLU A 243 21.15 12.35 -15.26
N ILE A 244 20.75 11.70 -16.34
CA ILE A 244 21.55 11.65 -17.56
C ILE A 244 21.56 13.09 -18.07
N ALA A 245 22.47 13.90 -17.54
CA ALA A 245 22.81 15.22 -18.06
C ALA A 245 24.32 15.24 -18.22
N GLY A 246 24.75 15.35 -19.46
CA GLY A 246 26.16 15.31 -19.82
C GLY A 246 26.97 16.36 -19.08
N ASN A 247 28.12 15.92 -18.58
CA ASN A 247 29.40 16.64 -18.66
C ASN A 247 29.34 18.19 -18.54
N GLN A 248 28.76 18.69 -17.45
CA GLN A 248 28.92 20.04 -16.93
C GLN A 248 28.76 19.95 -15.40
N LYS A 249 29.53 20.56 -14.51
CA LYS A 249 30.81 21.27 -14.56
C LYS A 249 31.18 21.44 -13.07
N SER A 250 32.05 20.59 -12.53
CA SER A 250 32.60 20.76 -11.16
C SER A 250 33.30 22.12 -10.98
N THR A 251 33.65 22.77 -12.08
CA THR A 251 34.22 24.12 -12.14
C THR A 251 33.21 25.21 -11.77
N GLU A 252 31.90 25.04 -12.00
CA GLU A 252 30.88 26.05 -11.69
C GLU A 252 30.51 26.09 -10.21
N GLU A 253 30.49 24.94 -9.52
CA GLU A 253 30.30 24.86 -8.07
C GLU A 253 31.51 25.46 -7.31
N ILE A 254 32.73 25.19 -7.78
CA ILE A 254 33.94 25.81 -7.20
C ILE A 254 33.95 27.33 -7.46
N LEU A 255 33.51 27.79 -8.64
CA LEU A 255 33.41 29.23 -8.93
C LEU A 255 32.36 29.93 -8.05
N GLY A 256 31.25 29.26 -7.75
CA GLY A 256 30.21 29.75 -6.84
C GLY A 256 30.75 29.89 -5.41
N PHE A 257 31.43 28.86 -4.92
CA PHE A 257 32.04 28.87 -3.59
C PHE A 257 33.13 29.94 -3.44
N VAL A 258 33.99 30.11 -4.45
CA VAL A 258 35.03 31.15 -4.45
C VAL A 258 34.41 32.55 -4.49
N ARG A 259 33.32 32.76 -5.24
CA ARG A 259 32.64 34.06 -5.26
C ARG A 259 32.00 34.44 -3.93
N GLU A 260 31.40 33.49 -3.21
CA GLU A 260 30.83 33.74 -1.88
C GLU A 260 31.90 34.05 -0.83
N LEU A 261 33.11 33.50 -0.98
CA LEU A 261 34.20 33.69 -0.02
C LEU A 261 34.90 35.05 -0.11
N PHE A 262 34.84 35.71 -1.27
CA PHE A 262 35.54 36.98 -1.52
C PHE A 262 34.63 38.22 -1.57
N PHE A 263 33.31 38.06 -1.57
CA PHE A 263 32.37 39.18 -1.71
C PHE A 263 31.30 39.26 -0.60
N HIS A 264 31.62 38.76 0.60
CA HIS A 264 30.96 39.13 1.85
C HIS A 264 31.81 40.10 2.67
#